data_AF-K1SRA5-F1
#
_entry.id   AF-K1SRA5-F1
#
_cell.length_a   1.000
_cell.length_b   1.000
_cell.length_c   1.000
_cell.angle_alpha   90.00
_cell.angle_beta   90.00
_cell.angle_gamma   90.00
#
_symmetry.space_group_name_H-M   'P 1'
#
loop_
_entity.id
_entity.type
_entity.pdbx_description
1 polymer ?
#
loop_
_entity_poly.entity_id
_entity_poly.type
_entity_poly.pdbx_seq_one_letter_code
_entity_poly.pdbx_strand_id
1 'polypeptide(L)'
;RFVANAHTLIKIAQVIMLFPFTGWLVKMTYLIVPGEDQKVGYRESYQLKYIGDKVVFNPATAVVEVIKELERMASLAEENLNRAMNALITLDEEDIEEVYEVEKNINFLNHAITDYLVKINQTTLPIEDLNSLGALFHVVNDIERIGDHAENVADAARQRKEEGVSISKEAQKELGDMLEMVNKIIRYAVEMFAKSDESHMQEIVTLEDQVDEKER
;
A
#
# COMPACT_ATOMS: atom_id res chain seq x y z
N ARG A 1 -45.69 -13.14 -23.85
CA ARG A 1 -45.78 -12.60 -22.46
C ARG A 1 -45.87 -13.73 -21.43
N PHE A 2 -46.80 -14.69 -21.57
CA PHE A 2 -46.91 -15.85 -20.65
C PHE A 2 -45.64 -16.72 -20.57
N VAL A 3 -45.00 -17.02 -21.70
CA VAL A 3 -43.78 -17.86 -21.73
C VAL A 3 -42.60 -17.18 -21.02
N ALA A 4 -42.42 -15.86 -21.19
CA ALA A 4 -41.39 -15.10 -20.51
C ALA A 4 -41.63 -15.05 -18.99
N ASN A 5 -42.88 -14.86 -18.57
CA ASN A 5 -43.25 -14.86 -17.15
C ASN A 5 -43.02 -16.23 -16.50
N ALA A 6 -43.30 -17.33 -17.21
CA ALA A 6 -43.03 -18.69 -16.73
C ALA A 6 -41.52 -18.94 -16.53
N HIS A 7 -40.69 -18.52 -17.50
CA HIS A 7 -39.24 -18.63 -17.37
C HIS A 7 -38.68 -17.83 -16.18
N THR A 8 -39.16 -16.60 -15.97
CA THR A 8 -38.75 -15.79 -14.81
C THR A 8 -39.20 -16.44 -13.49
N LEU A 9 -40.41 -16.98 -13.44
CA LEU A 9 -40.93 -17.64 -12.25
C LEU A 9 -40.12 -18.89 -11.87
N ILE A 10 -39.73 -19.69 -12.86
CA ILE A 10 -38.87 -20.87 -12.66
C ILE A 10 -37.50 -20.46 -12.10
N LYS A 11 -36.90 -19.40 -12.64
CA LYS A 11 -35.60 -18.89 -12.15
C LYS A 11 -35.69 -18.40 -10.69
N ILE A 12 -36.77 -17.71 -10.33
CA ILE A 12 -37.00 -17.27 -8.95
C ILE A 12 -37.19 -18.48 -8.03
N ALA A 13 -37.97 -19.48 -8.46
CA ALA A 13 -38.14 -20.71 -7.70
C ALA A 13 -36.82 -21.48 -7.51
N GLN A 14 -35.94 -21.51 -8.52
CA GLN A 14 -34.61 -22.10 -8.42
C GLN A 14 -33.74 -21.38 -7.39
N VAL A 15 -33.73 -20.04 -7.38
CA VAL A 15 -32.97 -19.28 -6.37
C VAL A 15 -33.50 -19.57 -4.97
N ILE A 16 -34.82 -19.54 -4.76
CA ILE A 16 -35.42 -19.85 -3.44
C ILE A 16 -35.08 -21.27 -2.99
N MET A 17 -35.11 -22.23 -3.92
CA MET A 17 -34.80 -23.63 -3.64
C MET A 17 -33.32 -23.84 -3.30
N LEU A 18 -32.40 -23.16 -3.98
CA LEU A 18 -30.95 -23.33 -3.80
C LEU A 18 -30.38 -22.46 -2.68
N PHE A 19 -31.01 -21.33 -2.34
CA PHE A 19 -30.57 -20.40 -1.30
C PHE A 19 -30.20 -21.07 0.04
N PRO A 20 -31.01 -21.99 0.63
CA PRO A 20 -30.67 -22.64 1.89
C PRO A 20 -29.44 -23.56 1.81
N PHE A 21 -29.04 -24.00 0.60
CA PHE A 21 -27.87 -24.85 0.39
C PHE A 21 -26.58 -24.06 0.17
N THR A 22 -26.66 -22.73 0.05
CA THR A 22 -25.50 -21.85 -0.19
C THR A 22 -24.46 -21.97 0.94
N GLY A 23 -24.90 -22.00 2.20
CA GLY A 23 -23.99 -22.17 3.34
C GLY A 23 -23.28 -23.53 3.36
N TRP A 24 -23.93 -24.58 2.86
CA TRP A 24 -23.32 -25.90 2.72
C TRP A 24 -22.27 -25.92 1.60
N LEU A 25 -22.55 -25.29 0.46
CA LEU A 25 -21.57 -25.12 -0.61
C LEU A 25 -20.33 -24.36 -0.15
N VAL A 26 -20.51 -23.27 0.61
CA VAL A 26 -19.41 -22.50 1.23
C VAL A 26 -18.62 -23.39 2.21
N LYS A 27 -19.29 -24.23 3.00
CA LYS A 27 -18.57 -25.14 3.90
C LYS A 27 -17.75 -26.20 3.14
N MET A 28 -18.25 -26.65 1.99
CA MET A 28 -17.53 -27.59 1.12
C MET A 28 -16.33 -26.96 0.42
N THR A 29 -16.33 -25.66 0.14
CA THR A 29 -15.14 -25.00 -0.42
C THR A 29 -13.97 -25.03 0.56
N TYR A 30 -14.21 -24.83 1.85
CA TYR A 30 -13.18 -24.94 2.90
C TYR A 30 -12.63 -26.36 3.09
N LEU A 31 -13.36 -27.40 2.66
CA LEU A 31 -12.89 -28.79 2.72
C LEU A 31 -11.95 -29.14 1.56
N ILE A 32 -12.18 -28.55 0.38
CA ILE A 32 -11.42 -28.83 -0.86
C ILE A 32 -10.20 -27.93 -0.97
N VAL A 33 -10.34 -26.67 -0.52
CA VAL A 33 -9.26 -25.68 -0.44
C VAL A 33 -9.08 -25.37 1.05
N PRO A 34 -8.23 -26.12 1.76
CA PRO A 34 -7.85 -25.77 3.13
C PRO A 34 -7.04 -24.48 3.06
N GLY A 35 -7.72 -23.35 3.23
CA GLY A 35 -7.09 -22.07 3.49
C GLY A 35 -6.86 -21.95 4.99
N GLU A 36 -5.66 -21.60 5.40
CA GLU A 36 -5.55 -20.81 6.62
C GLU A 36 -6.29 -19.50 6.33
N ASP A 37 -7.32 -19.18 7.10
CA ASP A 37 -7.81 -17.80 7.18
C ASP A 37 -6.74 -16.93 7.91
N GLN A 38 -5.47 -17.04 7.53
CA GLN A 38 -4.66 -15.84 7.48
C GLN A 38 -5.41 -14.95 6.51
N LYS A 39 -5.99 -13.87 7.04
CA LYS A 39 -6.50 -12.80 6.19
C LYS A 39 -5.30 -12.44 5.34
N VAL A 40 -5.20 -12.95 4.10
CA VAL A 40 -4.18 -12.53 3.14
C VAL A 40 -4.42 -11.04 3.04
N GLY A 41 -3.62 -10.31 3.80
CA GLY A 41 -3.78 -8.89 3.92
C GLY A 41 -3.62 -8.36 2.51
N TYR A 42 -4.30 -7.28 2.18
CA TYR A 42 -3.96 -6.50 1.00
C TYR A 42 -2.43 -6.28 0.83
N ARG A 43 -1.72 -6.32 1.96
CA ARG A 43 -0.28 -6.25 2.14
C ARG A 43 0.56 -7.43 1.64
N GLU A 44 -0.02 -8.59 1.33
CA GLU A 44 0.75 -9.80 0.95
C GLU A 44 0.41 -10.29 -0.46
N SER A 45 -0.42 -9.56 -1.20
CA SER A 45 -1.00 -10.10 -2.43
C SER A 45 -0.07 -10.08 -3.64
N TYR A 46 1.17 -9.56 -3.54
CA TYR A 46 2.19 -9.47 -4.60
C TYR A 46 1.58 -9.25 -5.99
N GLN A 47 0.66 -8.29 -6.08
CA GLN A 47 -0.12 -8.02 -7.27
C GLN A 47 -0.34 -6.52 -7.43
N LEU A 48 -0.42 -6.09 -8.67
CA LEU A 48 -0.88 -4.76 -9.03
C LEU A 48 -2.41 -4.73 -8.96
N LYS A 49 -2.99 -3.66 -8.40
CA LYS A 49 -4.45 -3.54 -8.27
C LYS A 49 -5.07 -2.73 -9.40
N TYR A 50 -4.39 -1.67 -9.85
CA TYR A 50 -4.92 -0.76 -10.84
C TYR A 50 -4.29 -0.94 -12.22
N ILE A 51 -3.01 -1.32 -12.25
CA ILE A 51 -2.28 -1.60 -13.48
C ILE A 51 -2.60 -3.01 -13.98
N GLY A 52 -2.91 -3.15 -15.27
CA GLY A 52 -3.07 -4.46 -15.91
C GLY A 52 -4.41 -5.17 -15.67
N ASP A 53 -5.35 -4.53 -14.97
CA ASP A 53 -6.71 -5.05 -14.72
C ASP A 53 -7.56 -5.16 -16.02
N LYS A 54 -7.09 -4.56 -17.12
CA LYS A 54 -7.77 -4.56 -18.43
C LYS A 54 -7.14 -5.55 -19.39
N VAL A 55 -7.98 -6.30 -20.10
CA VAL A 55 -7.59 -7.22 -21.19
C VAL A 55 -6.87 -6.51 -22.34
N VAL A 56 -7.04 -5.19 -22.48
CA VAL A 56 -6.43 -4.36 -23.52
C VAL A 56 -5.69 -3.19 -22.89
N PHE A 57 -4.41 -3.06 -23.21
CA PHE A 57 -3.58 -1.93 -22.83
C PHE A 57 -4.11 -0.63 -23.44
N ASN A 58 -4.27 0.42 -22.62
CA ASN A 58 -4.72 1.73 -23.07
C ASN A 58 -3.74 2.83 -22.59
N PRO A 59 -2.90 3.38 -23.48
CA PRO A 59 -1.96 4.45 -23.13
C PRO A 59 -2.64 5.66 -22.46
N ALA A 60 -3.87 5.99 -22.87
CA ALA A 60 -4.60 7.15 -22.35
C ALA A 60 -5.04 7.02 -20.88
N THR A 61 -5.04 5.80 -20.31
CA THR A 61 -5.35 5.58 -18.89
C THR A 61 -4.14 5.09 -18.09
N ALA A 62 -3.01 4.84 -18.74
CA ALA A 62 -1.85 4.20 -18.11
C ALA A 62 -1.25 5.06 -16.99
N VAL A 63 -1.10 6.37 -17.21
CA VAL A 63 -0.57 7.30 -16.20
C VAL A 63 -1.49 7.35 -14.96
N VAL A 64 -2.81 7.40 -15.18
CA VAL A 64 -3.80 7.41 -14.07
C VAL A 64 -3.76 6.10 -13.27
N GLU A 65 -3.57 4.96 -13.95
CA GLU A 65 -3.41 3.66 -13.28
C GLU A 65 -2.13 3.61 -12.44
N VAL A 66 -1.02 4.15 -12.94
CA VAL A 66 0.23 4.27 -12.18
C VAL A 66 0.04 5.16 -10.96
N ILE A 67 -0.56 6.34 -11.09
CA ILE A 67 -0.76 7.26 -9.97
C ILE A 67 -1.54 6.56 -8.85
N LYS A 68 -2.62 5.84 -9.18
CA LYS A 68 -3.40 5.07 -8.18
C LYS A 68 -2.60 3.96 -7.52
N GLU A 69 -1.70 3.32 -8.26
CA GLU A 69 -0.83 2.29 -7.73
C GLU A 69 0.26 2.88 -6.82
N LEU A 70 0.77 4.07 -7.14
CA LEU A 70 1.70 4.82 -6.29
C LEU A 70 1.04 5.29 -5.00
N GLU A 71 -0.18 5.85 -5.06
CA GLU A 71 -0.96 6.22 -3.85
C GLU A 71 -1.12 5.01 -2.91
N ARG A 72 -1.40 3.84 -3.49
CA ARG A 72 -1.52 2.59 -2.75
C ARG A 72 -0.19 2.15 -2.14
N MET A 73 0.89 2.19 -2.92
CA MET A 73 2.22 1.83 -2.45
C MET A 73 2.68 2.77 -1.33
N ALA A 74 2.39 4.07 -1.43
CA ALA A 74 2.68 5.06 -0.40
C ALA A 74 1.91 4.78 0.90
N SER A 75 0.63 4.44 0.80
CA SER A 75 -0.17 4.03 1.97
C SER A 75 0.40 2.76 2.64
N LEU A 76 0.89 1.80 1.87
CA LEU A 76 1.56 0.62 2.43
C LEU A 76 2.86 0.99 3.14
N ALA A 77 3.70 1.83 2.52
CA ALA A 77 4.96 2.28 3.11
C ALA A 77 4.75 3.10 4.40
N GLU A 78 3.76 4.01 4.42
CA GLU A 78 3.38 4.78 5.62
C GLU A 78 2.90 3.85 6.74
N GLU A 79 2.02 2.89 6.44
CA GLU A 79 1.57 1.90 7.42
C GLU A 79 2.73 1.04 7.95
N ASN A 80 3.69 0.70 7.08
CA ASN A 80 4.84 -0.11 7.45
C ASN A 80 5.80 0.65 8.38
N LEU A 81 6.07 1.92 8.07
CA LEU A 81 6.88 2.81 8.92
C LEU A 81 6.26 2.97 10.31
N ASN A 82 4.94 3.14 10.38
CA ASN A 82 4.22 3.22 11.65
C ASN A 82 4.34 1.92 12.46
N ARG A 83 4.23 0.77 11.81
CA ARG A 83 4.43 -0.55 12.44
C ARG A 83 5.85 -0.70 12.95
N ALA A 84 6.85 -0.35 12.14
CA ALA A 84 8.25 -0.42 12.52
C ALA A 84 8.54 0.46 13.76
N MET A 85 7.99 1.67 13.82
CA MET A 85 8.13 2.52 15.00
C MET A 85 7.42 1.93 16.23
N ASN A 86 6.25 1.31 16.06
CA ASN A 86 5.58 0.60 17.15
C ASN A 86 6.43 -0.58 17.65
N ALA A 87 7.01 -1.37 16.75
CA ALA A 87 7.93 -2.45 17.08
C ALA A 87 9.16 -1.92 17.82
N LEU A 88 9.75 -0.81 17.37
CA LEU A 88 10.87 -0.17 18.04
C LEU A 88 10.53 0.25 19.47
N ILE A 89 9.29 0.66 19.75
CA ILE A 89 8.85 1.05 21.09
C ILE A 89 8.52 -0.17 21.96
N THR A 90 7.76 -1.12 21.43
CA THR A 90 7.13 -2.22 22.18
C THR A 90 7.94 -3.51 22.21
N LEU A 91 8.88 -3.69 21.27
CA LEU A 91 9.64 -4.92 21.02
C LEU A 91 8.76 -6.14 20.66
N ASP A 92 7.61 -5.88 20.06
CA ASP A 92 6.73 -6.90 19.51
C ASP A 92 7.39 -7.58 18.29
N GLU A 93 7.65 -8.89 18.38
CA GLU A 93 8.28 -9.66 17.30
C GLU A 93 7.34 -9.85 16.11
N GLU A 94 6.03 -9.95 16.34
CA GLU A 94 5.06 -10.11 15.26
C GLU A 94 5.04 -8.86 14.38
N ASP A 95 5.15 -7.68 14.98
CA ASP A 95 5.27 -6.43 14.24
C ASP A 95 6.59 -6.34 13.47
N ILE A 96 7.71 -6.81 14.03
CA ILE A 96 9.02 -6.83 13.34
C ILE A 96 8.95 -7.71 12.09
N GLU A 97 8.45 -8.94 12.23
CA GLU A 97 8.37 -9.88 11.10
C GLU A 97 7.39 -9.40 10.01
N GLU A 98 6.26 -8.83 10.41
CA GLU A 98 5.31 -8.23 9.47
C GLU A 98 5.95 -7.05 8.71
N VAL A 99 6.82 -6.25 9.33
CA VAL A 99 7.51 -5.16 8.62
C VAL A 99 8.34 -5.69 7.45
N TYR A 100 9.09 -6.78 7.66
CA TYR A 100 9.88 -7.40 6.61
C TYR A 100 9.02 -8.00 5.48
N GLU A 101 7.88 -8.62 5.82
CA GLU A 101 6.98 -9.16 4.80
C GLU A 101 6.29 -8.07 3.97
N VAL A 102 5.84 -6.99 4.61
CA VAL A 102 5.27 -5.84 3.92
C VAL A 102 6.32 -5.17 3.03
N GLU A 103 7.57 -5.08 3.48
CA GLU A 103 8.65 -4.51 2.70
C GLU A 103 8.91 -5.28 1.41
N LYS A 104 8.93 -6.62 1.46
CA LYS A 104 9.03 -7.44 0.24
C LYS A 104 7.91 -7.13 -0.76
N ASN A 105 6.69 -6.85 -0.28
CA ASN A 105 5.61 -6.43 -1.17
C ASN A 105 5.82 -5.01 -1.72
N ILE A 106 6.28 -4.04 -0.92
CA ILE A 106 6.63 -2.69 -1.40
C ILE A 106 7.69 -2.79 -2.51
N ASN A 107 8.74 -3.57 -2.27
CA ASN A 107 9.77 -3.90 -3.25
C ASN A 107 9.21 -4.52 -4.53
N PHE A 108 8.27 -5.47 -4.41
CA PHE A 108 7.58 -6.03 -5.57
C PHE A 108 6.81 -4.96 -6.35
N LEU A 109 6.09 -4.06 -5.65
CA LEU A 109 5.34 -2.97 -6.29
C LEU A 109 6.25 -1.99 -7.00
N ASN A 110 7.40 -1.64 -6.42
CA ASN A 110 8.41 -0.83 -7.08
C ASN A 110 8.79 -1.45 -8.43
N HIS A 111 9.23 -2.70 -8.43
CA HIS A 111 9.62 -3.40 -9.67
C HIS A 111 8.48 -3.47 -10.68
N ALA A 112 7.28 -3.84 -10.24
CA ALA A 112 6.14 -4.04 -11.12
C ALA A 112 5.62 -2.72 -11.73
N ILE A 113 5.62 -1.62 -10.96
CA ILE A 113 5.27 -0.28 -11.44
C ILE A 113 6.36 0.24 -12.39
N THR A 114 7.63 0.08 -12.03
CA THR A 114 8.78 0.48 -12.87
C THR A 114 8.77 -0.23 -14.21
N ASP A 115 8.51 -1.54 -14.24
CA ASP A 115 8.35 -2.31 -15.47
C ASP A 115 7.20 -1.79 -16.34
N TYR A 116 6.09 -1.40 -15.72
CA TYR A 116 4.97 -0.81 -16.44
C TYR A 116 5.29 0.58 -16.99
N LEU A 117 5.99 1.42 -16.21
CA LEU A 117 6.50 2.73 -16.64
C LEU A 117 7.42 2.60 -17.86
N VAL A 118 8.32 1.61 -17.88
CA VAL A 118 9.18 1.31 -19.05
C VAL A 118 8.35 0.92 -20.26
N LYS A 119 7.33 0.06 -20.10
CA LYS A 119 6.45 -0.36 -21.20
C LYS A 119 5.69 0.82 -21.80
N ILE A 120 5.14 1.72 -20.97
CA ILE A 120 4.36 2.84 -21.48
C ILE A 120 5.25 3.90 -22.14
N ASN A 121 6.50 4.06 -21.68
CA ASN A 121 7.49 4.93 -22.31
C ASN A 121 7.78 4.55 -23.77
N GLN A 122 7.60 3.27 -24.13
CA GLN A 122 7.81 2.76 -25.49
C GLN A 122 6.60 3.01 -26.40
N THR A 123 5.51 3.57 -25.89
CA THR A 123 4.26 3.82 -26.63
C THR A 123 4.01 5.30 -26.85
N THR A 124 3.13 5.63 -27.81
CA THR A 124 2.75 7.01 -28.07
C THR A 124 1.81 7.50 -26.99
N LEU A 125 2.31 8.39 -26.13
CA LEU A 125 1.56 9.08 -25.09
C LEU A 125 1.29 10.55 -25.47
N PRO A 126 0.27 11.18 -24.87
CA PRO A 126 0.13 12.63 -24.86
C PRO A 126 1.41 13.34 -24.35
N ILE A 127 1.69 14.55 -24.83
CA ILE A 127 2.92 15.31 -24.47
C ILE A 127 2.98 15.62 -22.96
N GLU A 128 1.84 15.92 -22.34
CA GLU A 128 1.75 16.19 -20.90
C GLU A 128 2.11 14.94 -20.06
N ASP A 129 1.67 13.76 -20.50
CA ASP A 129 1.98 12.48 -19.87
C ASP A 129 3.46 12.10 -20.02
N LEU A 130 4.07 12.40 -21.17
CA LEU A 130 5.51 12.18 -21.40
C LEU A 130 6.39 12.99 -20.44
N ASN A 131 6.03 14.24 -20.18
CA ASN A 131 6.78 15.09 -19.25
C ASN A 131 6.66 14.61 -17.81
N SER A 132 5.52 14.01 -17.45
CA SER A 132 5.26 13.50 -16.11
C SER A 132 5.93 12.15 -15.84
N LEU A 133 6.24 11.38 -16.88
CA LEU A 133 6.77 10.02 -16.77
C LEU A 133 8.10 9.95 -16.02
N GLY A 134 8.99 10.92 -16.24
CA GLY A 134 10.26 11.02 -15.50
C GLY A 134 10.04 11.23 -14.01
N ALA A 135 9.06 12.05 -13.64
CA ALA A 135 8.72 12.27 -12.23
C ALA A 135 8.15 11.00 -11.58
N LEU A 136 7.35 10.21 -12.30
CA LEU A 136 6.80 8.93 -11.78
C LEU A 136 7.89 7.92 -11.40
N PHE A 137 9.00 7.86 -12.16
CA PHE A 137 10.15 7.02 -11.81
C PHE A 137 10.85 7.48 -10.52
N HIS A 138 10.86 8.78 -10.24
CA HIS A 138 11.43 9.28 -8.99
C HIS A 138 10.49 8.97 -7.82
N VAL A 139 9.19 9.22 -7.99
CA VAL A 139 8.19 8.99 -6.94
C VAL A 139 8.11 7.51 -6.53
N VAL A 140 8.14 6.56 -7.47
CA VAL A 140 8.14 5.13 -7.12
C VAL A 140 9.33 4.75 -6.24
N ASN A 141 10.50 5.31 -6.55
CA ASN A 141 11.73 5.04 -5.81
C ASN A 141 11.76 5.75 -4.45
N ASP A 142 11.22 6.96 -4.36
CA ASP A 142 11.12 7.69 -3.09
C ASP A 142 10.12 7.01 -2.12
N ILE A 143 9.05 6.40 -2.64
CA ILE A 143 8.15 5.58 -1.81
C ILE A 143 8.83 4.30 -1.32
N GLU A 144 9.59 3.61 -2.16
CA GLU A 144 10.31 2.41 -1.75
C GLU A 144 11.36 2.71 -0.67
N ARG A 145 12.06 3.85 -0.74
CA ARG A 145 12.96 4.31 0.33
C ARG A 145 12.27 4.47 1.69
N ILE A 146 10.99 4.86 1.72
CA ILE A 146 10.23 4.91 2.98
C ILE A 146 10.08 3.48 3.55
N GLY A 147 9.84 2.51 2.67
CA GLY A 147 9.83 1.08 3.00
C GLY A 147 11.18 0.60 3.57
N ASP A 148 12.28 0.87 2.86
CA ASP A 148 13.63 0.59 3.34
C ASP A 148 13.92 1.22 4.71
N HIS A 149 13.47 2.45 4.94
CA HIS A 149 13.60 3.10 6.25
C HIS A 149 12.76 2.42 7.32
N ALA A 150 11.58 1.90 7.00
CA ALA A 150 10.80 1.09 7.92
C ALA A 150 11.53 -0.22 8.28
N GLU A 151 12.14 -0.90 7.30
CA GLU A 151 12.97 -2.09 7.55
C GLU A 151 14.15 -1.77 8.49
N ASN A 152 14.86 -0.66 8.25
CA ASN A 152 15.95 -0.22 9.13
C ASN A 152 15.48 0.06 10.56
N VAL A 153 14.27 0.61 10.75
CA VAL A 153 13.69 0.82 12.08
C VAL A 153 13.34 -0.51 12.76
N ALA A 154 12.85 -1.50 12.00
CA ALA A 154 12.62 -2.85 12.52
C ALA A 154 13.93 -3.57 12.91
N ASP A 155 15.00 -3.39 12.13
CA ASP A 155 16.34 -3.88 12.48
C ASP A 155 16.83 -3.25 13.79
N ALA A 156 16.63 -1.94 13.97
CA ALA A 156 16.94 -1.27 15.23
C ALA A 156 16.11 -1.82 16.40
N ALA A 157 14.85 -2.19 16.18
CA ALA A 157 14.00 -2.83 17.18
C ALA A 157 14.54 -4.22 17.58
N ARG A 158 14.96 -5.03 16.61
CA ARG A 158 15.58 -6.34 16.84
C ARG A 158 16.89 -6.20 17.61
N GLN A 159 17.77 -5.28 17.20
CA GLN A 159 19.03 -5.00 17.91
C GLN A 159 18.77 -4.56 19.36
N ARG A 160 17.83 -3.61 19.56
CA ARG A 160 17.43 -3.14 20.89
C ARG A 160 17.00 -4.30 21.79
N LYS A 161 16.26 -5.26 21.25
CA LYS A 161 15.82 -6.46 21.98
C LYS A 161 17.00 -7.35 22.37
N GLU A 162 17.90 -7.63 21.44
CA GLU A 162 19.08 -8.48 21.67
C GLU A 162 20.03 -7.90 22.72
N GLU A 163 20.23 -6.59 22.69
CA GLU A 163 21.09 -5.87 23.64
C GLU A 163 20.40 -5.57 24.98
N GLY A 164 19.09 -5.77 25.07
CA GLY A 164 18.31 -5.50 26.28
C GLY A 164 18.21 -4.02 26.64
N VAL A 165 18.28 -3.13 25.64
CA VAL A 165 18.29 -1.68 25.86
C VAL A 165 16.87 -1.16 26.12
N SER A 166 16.70 -0.43 27.22
CA SER A 166 15.45 0.26 27.55
C SER A 166 15.47 1.70 27.05
N ILE A 167 14.36 2.14 26.45
CA ILE A 167 14.10 3.55 26.13
C ILE A 167 13.23 4.17 27.23
N SER A 168 13.50 5.43 27.58
CA SER A 168 12.72 6.17 28.56
C SER A 168 11.34 6.55 27.99
N LYS A 169 10.41 6.94 28.86
CA LYS A 169 9.08 7.40 28.42
C LYS A 169 9.18 8.72 27.65
N GLU A 170 10.15 9.55 28.02
CA GLU A 170 10.47 10.80 27.35
C GLU A 170 10.94 10.53 25.92
N ALA A 171 11.86 9.59 25.72
CA ALA A 171 12.35 9.19 24.40
C ALA A 171 11.23 8.55 23.55
N GLN A 172 10.38 7.69 24.14
CA GLN A 172 9.21 7.14 23.45
C GLN A 172 8.27 8.22 22.94
N LYS A 173 8.03 9.26 23.75
CA LYS A 173 7.21 10.40 23.36
C LYS A 173 7.85 11.18 22.23
N GLU A 174 9.15 11.46 22.31
CA GLU A 174 9.89 12.20 21.27
C GLU A 174 9.88 11.47 19.92
N LEU A 175 10.07 10.15 19.93
CA LEU A 175 9.94 9.30 18.73
C LEU A 175 8.52 9.35 18.14
N GLY A 176 7.49 9.30 18.99
CA GLY A 176 6.10 9.42 18.56
C GLY A 176 5.78 10.78 17.94
N ASP A 177 6.26 11.87 18.55
CA ASP A 177 6.08 13.23 18.04
C ASP A 177 6.77 13.41 16.67
N MET A 178 7.97 12.82 16.50
CA MET A 178 8.71 12.85 15.23
C MET A 178 8.00 12.03 14.15
N LEU A 179 7.52 10.82 14.48
CA LEU A 179 6.74 9.99 13.57
C LEU A 179 5.47 10.71 13.09
N GLU A 180 4.77 11.44 13.98
CA GLU A 180 3.59 12.22 13.59
C GLU A 180 3.93 13.31 12.56
N MET A 181 5.08 13.97 12.69
CA MET A 181 5.56 14.96 11.72
C MET A 181 5.89 14.32 10.38
N VAL A 182 6.63 13.20 10.40
CA VAL A 182 6.98 12.45 9.18
C VAL A 182 5.74 11.95 8.45
N ASN A 183 4.76 11.38 9.15
CA ASN A 183 3.49 10.95 8.53
C ASN A 183 2.73 12.12 7.89
N LYS A 184 2.75 13.31 8.51
CA LYS A 184 2.14 14.52 7.91
C LYS A 184 2.85 14.92 6.62
N ILE A 185 4.19 14.87 6.59
CA ILE A 185 4.98 15.15 5.39
C ILE A 185 4.62 14.16 4.28
N ILE A 186 4.63 12.85 4.57
CA ILE A 186 4.27 11.81 3.60
C ILE A 186 2.87 12.05 3.03
N ARG A 187 1.87 12.25 3.90
CA ARG A 187 0.49 12.49 3.47
C ARG A 187 0.37 13.73 2.58
N TYR A 188 0.97 14.85 2.99
CA TYR A 188 0.92 16.09 2.21
C TYR A 188 1.63 15.96 0.87
N ALA A 189 2.78 15.29 0.82
CA ALA A 189 3.50 15.04 -0.42
C ALA A 189 2.68 14.18 -1.39
N VAL A 190 2.06 13.10 -0.90
CA VAL A 190 1.18 12.24 -1.71
C VAL A 190 -0.07 12.99 -2.18
N GLU A 191 -0.68 13.82 -1.34
CA GLU A 191 -1.84 14.64 -1.72
C GLU A 191 -1.51 15.67 -2.81
N MET A 192 -0.39 16.39 -2.67
CA MET A 192 0.09 17.35 -3.66
C MET A 192 0.41 16.65 -4.99
N PHE A 193 1.08 15.50 -4.92
CA PHE A 193 1.37 14.67 -6.08
C PHE A 193 0.09 14.21 -6.81
N ALA A 194 -0.88 13.67 -6.07
CA ALA A 194 -2.14 13.17 -6.63
C ALA A 194 -2.99 14.28 -7.27
N LYS A 195 -3.01 15.48 -6.66
CA LYS A 195 -3.78 16.63 -7.17
C LYS A 195 -3.02 17.46 -8.19
N SER A 196 -1.72 17.22 -8.36
CA SER A 196 -0.82 18.04 -9.18
C SER A 196 -0.86 19.53 -8.78
N ASP A 197 -0.79 19.79 -7.47
CA ASP A 197 -0.78 21.14 -6.90
C ASP A 197 0.31 21.32 -5.84
N GLU A 198 0.50 22.56 -5.40
CA GLU A 198 1.51 22.92 -4.38
C GLU A 198 0.89 23.29 -3.03
N SER A 199 -0.34 22.82 -2.75
CA SER A 199 -1.18 23.32 -1.65
C SER A 199 -0.57 23.17 -0.24
N HIS A 200 0.35 22.22 -0.03
CA HIS A 200 0.98 21.96 1.26
C HIS A 200 2.50 22.20 1.27
N MET A 201 3.05 22.87 0.26
CA MET A 201 4.51 23.03 0.12
C MET A 201 5.12 23.74 1.34
N GLN A 202 4.49 24.82 1.81
CA GLN A 202 5.01 25.59 2.95
C GLN A 202 4.93 24.78 4.25
N GLU A 203 3.86 24.01 4.43
CA GLU A 203 3.68 23.12 5.57
C GLU A 203 4.72 22.01 5.59
N ILE A 204 5.05 21.42 4.44
CA ILE A 204 6.11 20.40 4.32
C ILE A 204 7.46 20.99 4.74
N VAL A 205 7.84 22.16 4.22
CA VAL A 205 9.12 22.82 4.58
C VAL A 205 9.18 23.09 6.09
N THR A 206 8.11 23.62 6.66
CA THR A 206 8.06 23.90 8.10
C THR A 206 8.09 22.63 8.96
N LEU A 207 7.47 21.54 8.51
CA LEU A 207 7.54 20.26 9.22
C LEU A 207 8.93 19.63 9.11
N GLU A 208 9.61 19.76 7.98
CA GLU A 208 10.97 19.25 7.80
C GLU A 208 11.97 20.00 8.70
N ASP A 209 11.92 21.33 8.75
CA ASP A 209 12.70 22.12 9.70
C ASP A 209 12.49 21.66 11.16
N GLN A 210 11.25 21.31 11.54
CA GLN A 210 10.92 20.82 12.88
C GLN A 210 11.44 19.41 13.16
N VAL A 211 11.51 18.55 12.14
CA VAL A 211 12.11 17.22 12.25
C VAL A 211 13.61 17.34 12.43
N ASP A 212 14.27 18.20 11.64
CA ASP A 212 15.70 18.50 11.75
C ASP A 212 16.09 19.07 13.12
N GLU A 213 15.25 19.93 13.70
CA GLU A 213 15.46 20.43 15.06
C GLU A 213 15.36 19.33 16.12
N LYS A 214 14.55 18.29 15.89
CA LYS A 214 14.41 17.14 16.80
C LYS A 214 15.53 16.10 16.65
N GLU A 215 16.27 16.10 15.55
CA GLU A 215 17.42 15.21 15.33
C GLU A 215 18.66 15.66 16.13
N ARG A 216 18.78 16.96 16.43
CA ARG A 216 19.94 17.57 17.10
C ARG A 216 19.94 17.45 18.61
#